data_AF-A0A4U0WK51-F1
#
_entry.id   AF-A0A4U0WK51-F1
#
_cell.length_a   1.000
_cell.length_b   1.000
_cell.length_c   1.000
_cell.angle_alpha   90.00
_cell.angle_beta   90.00
_cell.angle_gamma   90.00
#
_symmetry.space_group_name_H-M   'P 1'
#
loop_
_entity.id
_entity.type
_entity.pdbx_description
1 polymer ?
#
loop_
_entity_poly.entity_id
_entity_poly.type
_entity_poly.pdbx_seq_one_letter_code
_entity_poly.pdbx_strand_id
1 'polypeptide(L)'
;MTIAAIVKPDWISWDSKTSTGTTIRYTYGLHRRCSSLTGTCDHFPQYEDCHGPGRAFCSLWRSVGFLMNFSAVIEFATLVAFAVILFGGQQKRATGWKVLGPLLGLVGLAEVAGMGIVAYLYNHDDRFFPGWRLDTSWILCTVSWSLLVLDAVGIVSAAFFVPSEGDYELIPDRR
;
A
#
# COMPACT_ATOMS: atom_id res chain seq x y z
N MET A 1 -5.21 5.62 0.44
CA MET A 1 -4.83 5.54 -1.00
C MET A 1 -4.53 4.11 -1.42
N THR A 2 -4.13 3.27 -0.48
CA THR A 2 -3.83 1.84 -0.60
C THR A 2 -4.93 1.04 -1.29
N ILE A 3 -6.20 1.21 -0.90
CA ILE A 3 -7.32 0.49 -1.55
C ILE A 3 -7.42 0.83 -3.04
N ALA A 4 -7.28 2.11 -3.41
CA ALA A 4 -7.32 2.51 -4.81
C ALA A 4 -6.14 1.91 -5.61
N ALA A 5 -4.96 1.84 -5.01
CA ALA A 5 -3.81 1.17 -5.60
C ALA A 5 -4.05 -0.34 -5.80
N ILE A 6 -4.74 -1.02 -4.86
CA ILE A 6 -5.06 -2.45 -4.99
C ILE A 6 -6.11 -2.72 -6.08
N VAL A 7 -7.17 -1.90 -6.13
CA VAL A 7 -8.32 -2.11 -7.02
C VAL A 7 -8.02 -1.70 -8.44
N LYS A 8 -7.31 -0.58 -8.64
CA LYS A 8 -7.01 -0.07 -9.98
C LYS A 8 -5.87 -0.88 -10.61
N PRO A 9 -6.07 -1.53 -11.77
CA PRO A 9 -5.08 -2.42 -12.37
C PRO A 9 -4.00 -1.67 -13.17
N ASP A 10 -3.50 -0.55 -12.64
CA ASP A 10 -2.56 0.36 -13.31
C ASP A 10 -1.30 0.55 -12.46
N TRP A 11 -0.63 -0.55 -12.11
CA TRP A 11 0.70 -0.50 -11.47
C TRP A 11 1.79 -0.27 -12.50
N ILE A 12 1.69 -0.97 -13.63
CA ILE A 12 2.57 -0.79 -14.78
C ILE A 12 1.69 -0.72 -16.03
N SER A 13 1.95 0.26 -16.89
CA SER A 13 1.21 0.48 -18.12
C SER A 13 2.14 0.57 -19.31
N TRP A 14 1.63 0.18 -20.45
CA TRP A 14 2.25 0.35 -21.75
C TRP A 14 1.24 0.99 -22.70
N ASP A 15 1.65 2.08 -23.34
CA ASP A 15 0.84 2.78 -24.32
C ASP A 15 1.61 2.85 -25.64
N SER A 16 0.96 2.50 -26.75
CA SER A 16 1.51 2.63 -28.10
C SER A 16 0.49 3.25 -29.05
N LYS A 17 0.96 4.05 -30.01
CA LYS A 17 0.13 4.65 -31.05
C LYS A 17 0.22 3.80 -32.31
N THR A 18 -0.91 3.26 -32.75
CA THR A 18 -1.00 2.56 -34.04
C THR A 18 -0.92 3.57 -35.20
N SER A 19 -0.48 3.13 -36.38
CA SER A 19 -0.43 3.95 -37.61
C SER A 19 -1.77 4.57 -38.02
N THR A 20 -2.89 4.01 -37.57
CA THR A 20 -4.26 4.50 -37.73
C THR A 20 -4.66 5.60 -36.72
N GLY A 21 -3.78 5.97 -35.79
CA GLY A 21 -4.02 6.99 -34.76
C GLY A 21 -4.70 6.46 -33.48
N THR A 22 -5.03 5.17 -33.40
CA THR A 22 -5.61 4.55 -32.20
C THR A 22 -4.52 4.26 -31.15
N THR A 23 -4.79 4.61 -29.89
CA THR A 23 -3.91 4.30 -28.76
C THR A 23 -4.22 2.93 -28.18
N ILE A 24 -3.25 2.01 -28.23
CA ILE A 24 -3.32 0.71 -27.56
C ILE A 24 -2.75 0.88 -26.17
N ARG A 25 -3.54 0.58 -25.14
CA ARG A 25 -3.16 0.61 -23.72
C ARG A 25 -3.22 -0.80 -23.16
N TYR A 26 -2.15 -1.20 -22.50
CA TYR A 26 -2.01 -2.50 -21.85
C TYR A 26 -1.54 -2.29 -20.41
N THR A 27 -2.27 -2.82 -19.44
CA THR A 27 -2.02 -2.51 -18.02
C THR A 27 -1.94 -3.77 -17.16
N TYR A 28 -1.01 -3.73 -16.21
CA TYR A 28 -0.83 -4.75 -15.18
C TYR A 28 -1.26 -4.19 -13.82
N GLY A 29 -2.22 -4.87 -13.20
CA GLY A 29 -2.56 -4.75 -11.79
C GLY A 29 -2.00 -5.88 -10.94
N LEU A 30 -2.32 -5.86 -9.64
CA LEU A 30 -1.94 -6.93 -8.71
C LEU A 30 -2.58 -8.27 -9.06
N HIS A 31 -3.88 -8.24 -9.38
CA HIS A 31 -4.70 -9.45 -9.56
C HIS A 31 -5.30 -9.58 -10.97
N ARG A 32 -5.22 -8.53 -11.77
CA ARG A 32 -5.78 -8.47 -13.12
C ARG A 32 -4.84 -7.77 -14.06
N ARG A 33 -4.87 -8.17 -15.33
CA ARG A 33 -4.26 -7.45 -16.44
C ARG A 33 -5.34 -7.08 -17.44
N CYS A 34 -5.24 -5.93 -18.08
CA CYS A 34 -6.24 -5.44 -19.02
C CYS A 34 -5.58 -5.02 -20.34
N SER A 35 -6.27 -5.27 -21.45
CA SER A 35 -5.82 -4.88 -22.79
C SER A 35 -6.91 -4.12 -23.52
N SER A 36 -6.58 -2.94 -24.03
CA SER A 36 -7.49 -2.19 -24.90
C SER A 36 -7.61 -2.80 -26.31
N LEU A 37 -6.71 -3.72 -26.69
CA LEU A 37 -6.74 -4.38 -28.00
C LEU A 37 -7.83 -5.45 -28.05
N THR A 38 -7.91 -6.29 -27.01
CA THR A 38 -8.92 -7.35 -26.89
C THR A 38 -10.18 -6.87 -26.16
N GLY A 39 -10.09 -5.76 -25.42
CA GLY A 39 -11.17 -5.26 -24.57
C GLY A 39 -11.43 -6.14 -23.34
N THR A 40 -10.52 -7.05 -23.00
CA THR A 40 -10.67 -8.01 -21.90
C THR A 40 -9.74 -7.69 -20.73
N CYS A 41 -10.21 -8.00 -19.52
CA CYS A 41 -9.43 -7.95 -18.29
C CYS A 41 -9.36 -9.34 -17.68
N ASP A 42 -8.21 -9.99 -17.81
CA ASP A 42 -7.98 -11.35 -17.37
C ASP A 42 -7.30 -11.40 -16.00
N HIS A 43 -7.46 -12.52 -15.30
CA HIS A 43 -6.76 -12.76 -14.04
C HIS A 43 -5.24 -12.80 -14.28
N PHE A 44 -4.48 -12.16 -13.39
CA PHE A 44 -3.02 -12.12 -13.43
C PHE A 44 -2.45 -12.39 -12.04
N PRO A 45 -1.34 -13.13 -11.91
CA PRO A 45 -0.58 -13.83 -12.95
C PRO A 45 -1.26 -15.12 -13.45
N GLN A 46 -1.08 -15.46 -14.74
CA GLN A 46 -1.53 -16.73 -15.32
C GLN A 46 -0.46 -17.83 -15.24
N TYR A 47 -0.83 -19.08 -15.57
CA TYR A 47 0.11 -20.21 -15.57
C TYR A 47 1.29 -20.00 -16.52
N GLU A 48 1.02 -19.48 -17.71
CA GLU A 48 2.03 -19.19 -18.73
C GLU A 48 3.06 -18.17 -18.23
N ASP A 49 2.61 -17.13 -17.50
CA ASP A 49 3.47 -16.12 -16.89
C ASP A 49 4.39 -16.70 -15.79
N CYS A 50 4.00 -17.84 -15.20
CA CYS A 50 4.69 -18.51 -14.12
C CYS A 50 5.54 -19.72 -14.56
N HIS A 51 5.54 -20.09 -15.85
CA HIS A 51 6.26 -21.29 -16.30
C HIS A 51 7.74 -21.00 -16.61
N GLY A 52 8.60 -22.02 -16.45
CA GLY A 52 10.04 -21.94 -16.73
C GLY A 52 10.75 -20.80 -15.98
N PRO A 53 11.44 -19.87 -16.68
CA PRO A 53 12.15 -18.74 -16.05
C PRO A 53 11.19 -17.76 -15.35
N GLY A 54 9.89 -17.81 -15.63
CA GLY A 54 8.90 -16.91 -15.05
C GLY A 54 8.45 -17.22 -13.62
N ARG A 55 8.95 -18.31 -13.00
CA ARG A 55 8.61 -18.69 -11.62
C ARG A 55 9.00 -17.63 -10.60
N ALA A 56 10.20 -17.04 -10.74
CA ALA A 56 10.71 -16.02 -9.83
C ALA A 56 9.82 -14.76 -9.88
N PHE A 57 9.50 -14.28 -11.08
CA PHE A 57 8.55 -13.19 -11.30
C PHE A 57 7.21 -13.46 -10.60
N CYS A 58 6.62 -14.66 -10.82
CA CYS A 58 5.34 -15.00 -10.22
C CYS A 58 5.39 -15.01 -8.68
N SER A 59 6.47 -15.51 -8.11
CA SER A 59 6.65 -15.52 -6.65
C SER A 59 6.72 -14.10 -6.10
N LEU A 60 7.51 -13.24 -6.73
CA LEU A 60 7.68 -11.84 -6.32
C LEU A 60 6.37 -11.05 -6.51
N TRP A 61 5.71 -11.18 -7.66
CA TRP A 61 4.45 -10.48 -7.94
C TRP A 61 3.32 -10.92 -7.00
N ARG A 62 3.19 -12.23 -6.71
CA ARG A 62 2.22 -12.71 -5.71
C ARG A 62 2.54 -12.22 -4.31
N SER A 63 3.83 -12.09 -3.97
CA SER A 63 4.26 -11.52 -2.68
C SER A 63 3.83 -10.06 -2.56
N VAL A 64 3.93 -9.26 -3.63
CA VAL A 64 3.38 -7.89 -3.66
C VAL A 64 1.87 -7.90 -3.40
N GLY A 65 1.14 -8.78 -4.10
CA GLY A 65 -0.30 -8.96 -3.88
C GLY A 65 -0.64 -9.29 -2.42
N PHE A 66 0.13 -10.17 -1.78
CA PHE A 66 -0.04 -10.50 -0.37
C PHE A 66 0.26 -9.30 0.54
N LEU A 67 1.40 -8.62 0.34
CA LEU A 67 1.82 -7.47 1.15
C LEU A 67 0.79 -6.35 1.10
N MET A 68 0.28 -6.00 -0.08
CA MET A 68 -0.71 -4.93 -0.23
C MET A 68 -2.06 -5.28 0.42
N ASN A 69 -2.52 -6.52 0.28
CA ASN A 69 -3.75 -6.96 0.95
C ASN A 69 -3.58 -7.01 2.47
N PHE A 70 -2.42 -7.46 2.95
CA PHE A 70 -2.07 -7.44 4.37
C PHE A 70 -2.03 -6.01 4.92
N SER A 71 -1.42 -5.07 4.19
CA SER A 71 -1.43 -3.64 4.51
C SER A 71 -2.84 -3.11 4.63
N ALA A 72 -3.74 -3.40 3.68
CA ALA A 72 -5.12 -2.92 3.71
C ALA A 72 -5.90 -3.42 4.95
N VAL A 73 -5.68 -4.66 5.37
CA VAL A 73 -6.31 -5.21 6.59
C VAL A 73 -5.83 -4.49 7.84
N ILE A 74 -4.52 -4.25 7.94
CA ILE A 74 -3.94 -3.54 9.09
C ILE A 74 -4.34 -2.06 9.06
N GLU A 75 -4.41 -1.43 7.90
CA GLU A 75 -4.86 -0.05 7.74
C GLU A 75 -6.31 0.10 8.21
N PHE A 76 -7.18 -0.88 7.97
CA PHE A 76 -8.51 -0.89 8.57
C PHE A 76 -8.46 -0.98 10.10
N ALA A 77 -7.59 -1.82 10.66
CA ALA A 77 -7.40 -1.91 12.11
C ALA A 77 -6.83 -0.60 12.71
N THR A 78 -5.92 0.10 12.02
CA THR A 78 -5.39 1.39 12.47
C THR A 78 -6.46 2.48 12.44
N LEU A 79 -7.34 2.49 11.45
CA LEU A 79 -8.49 3.41 11.41
C LEU A 79 -9.43 3.19 12.60
N VAL A 80 -9.76 1.95 12.93
CA VAL A 80 -10.57 1.62 14.11
C VAL A 80 -9.85 2.04 15.39
N ALA A 81 -8.56 1.71 15.54
CA ALA A 81 -7.77 2.11 16.69
C ALA A 81 -7.72 3.64 16.85
N PHE A 82 -7.54 4.37 15.75
CA PHE A 82 -7.55 5.83 15.74
C PHE A 82 -8.90 6.40 16.18
N ALA A 83 -10.02 5.84 15.71
CA ALA A 83 -11.36 6.23 16.16
C ALA A 83 -11.55 6.00 17.68
N VAL A 84 -11.12 4.84 18.19
CA VAL A 84 -11.19 4.52 19.62
C VAL A 84 -10.33 5.47 20.46
N ILE A 85 -9.17 5.90 19.96
CA ILE A 85 -8.30 6.86 20.62
C ILE A 85 -8.95 8.25 20.66
N LEU A 86 -9.55 8.70 19.55
CA LEU A 86 -10.21 10.01 19.47
C LEU A 86 -11.44 10.09 20.37
N PHE A 87 -12.31 9.08 20.33
CA PHE A 87 -13.54 9.02 21.12
C PHE A 87 -13.33 8.50 22.55
N GLY A 88 -12.14 7.98 22.87
CA GLY A 88 -11.79 7.50 24.21
C GLY A 88 -11.34 8.62 25.15
N GLY A 89 -11.36 8.33 26.45
CA GLY A 89 -10.79 9.21 27.49
C GLY A 89 -9.25 9.22 27.48
N GLN A 90 -8.64 10.06 28.33
CA GLN A 90 -7.18 10.25 28.42
C GLN A 90 -6.40 8.92 28.53
N GLN A 91 -6.90 7.94 29.28
CA GLN A 91 -6.23 6.64 29.42
C GLN A 91 -6.09 5.89 28.08
N LYS A 92 -7.11 5.95 27.21
CA LYS A 92 -7.08 5.33 25.87
C LYS A 92 -6.15 6.08 24.93
N ARG A 93 -6.05 7.42 25.07
CA ARG A 93 -5.08 8.24 24.33
C ARG A 93 -3.65 7.93 24.76
N ALA A 94 -3.35 8.00 26.05
CA ALA A 94 -2.01 7.77 26.60
C ALA A 94 -1.42 6.40 26.24
N THR A 95 -2.27 5.37 26.15
CA THR A 95 -1.82 4.01 25.80
C THR A 95 -1.95 3.73 24.29
N GLY A 96 -3.00 4.23 23.65
CA GLY A 96 -3.34 3.89 22.28
C GLY A 96 -2.30 4.33 21.25
N TRP A 97 -1.67 5.49 21.44
CA TRP A 97 -0.60 5.97 20.54
C TRP A 97 0.60 5.02 20.48
N LYS A 98 0.91 4.34 21.59
CA LYS A 98 2.02 3.35 21.66
C LYS A 98 1.75 2.10 20.84
N VAL A 99 0.47 1.80 20.57
CA VAL A 99 0.05 0.68 19.72
C VAL A 99 -0.14 1.14 18.27
N LEU A 100 -0.71 2.34 18.07
CA LEU A 100 -0.97 2.88 16.73
C LEU A 100 0.32 3.15 15.96
N GLY A 101 1.34 3.74 16.60
CA GLY A 101 2.64 4.03 15.99
C GLY A 101 3.29 2.81 15.29
N PRO A 102 3.56 1.69 15.98
CA PRO A 102 4.14 0.51 15.36
C PRO A 102 3.24 -0.15 14.31
N LEU A 103 1.91 -0.08 14.47
CA LEU A 103 0.98 -0.58 13.43
C LEU A 103 1.10 0.24 12.14
N LEU A 104 1.13 1.56 12.21
CA LEU A 104 1.36 2.43 11.05
C LEU A 104 2.73 2.15 10.41
N GLY A 105 3.76 1.95 11.22
CA GLY A 105 5.10 1.55 10.75
C GLY A 105 5.07 0.21 10.00
N LEU A 106 4.34 -0.79 10.50
CA LEU A 106 4.21 -2.09 9.85
C LEU A 106 3.50 -2.00 8.49
N VAL A 107 2.43 -1.20 8.38
CA VAL A 107 1.75 -0.93 7.10
C VAL A 107 2.71 -0.26 6.12
N GLY A 108 3.41 0.79 6.57
CA GLY A 108 4.39 1.51 5.76
C GLY A 108 5.50 0.60 5.24
N LEU A 109 6.04 -0.29 6.09
CA LEU A 109 7.06 -1.27 5.68
C LEU A 109 6.54 -2.25 4.62
N ALA A 110 5.32 -2.77 4.79
CA ALA A 110 4.73 -3.70 3.83
C ALA A 110 4.44 -3.01 2.48
N GLU A 111 3.96 -1.77 2.47
CA GLU A 111 3.76 -0.99 1.25
C GLU A 111 5.08 -0.64 0.55
N VAL A 112 6.11 -0.23 1.31
CA VAL A 112 7.47 0.02 0.78
C VAL A 112 8.04 -1.24 0.16
N ALA A 113 7.92 -2.39 0.82
CA ALA A 113 8.38 -3.67 0.29
C ALA A 113 7.63 -4.04 -1.00
N GLY A 114 6.30 -3.90 -1.03
CA GLY A 114 5.50 -4.16 -2.22
C GLY A 114 5.87 -3.26 -3.39
N MET A 115 5.95 -1.95 -3.16
CA MET A 115 6.40 -0.94 -4.12
C MET A 115 7.81 -1.24 -4.65
N GLY A 116 8.74 -1.59 -3.75
CA GLY A 116 10.13 -1.88 -4.08
C GLY A 116 10.28 -3.14 -4.94
N ILE A 117 9.52 -4.20 -4.65
CA ILE A 117 9.51 -5.41 -5.47
C ILE A 117 9.00 -5.10 -6.89
N VAL A 118 7.93 -4.32 -7.03
CA VAL A 118 7.43 -3.93 -8.37
C VAL A 118 8.47 -3.11 -9.13
N ALA A 119 9.11 -2.15 -8.47
CA ALA A 119 10.19 -1.35 -9.07
C ALA A 119 11.40 -2.21 -9.46
N TYR A 120 11.74 -3.22 -8.65
CA TYR A 120 12.80 -4.17 -8.97
C TYR A 120 12.46 -4.99 -10.23
N LEU A 121 11.25 -5.57 -10.28
CA LEU A 121 10.78 -6.35 -11.42
C LEU A 121 10.72 -5.50 -12.70
N TYR A 122 10.23 -4.26 -12.60
CA TYR A 122 10.18 -3.32 -13.71
C TYR A 122 11.56 -3.08 -14.36
N ASN A 123 12.64 -3.07 -13.57
CA ASN A 123 13.99 -2.81 -14.07
C ASN A 123 14.79 -4.06 -14.47
N HIS A 124 14.41 -5.25 -13.99
CA HIS A 124 15.21 -6.48 -14.15
C HIS A 124 14.52 -7.59 -14.95
N ASP A 125 13.19 -7.53 -15.15
CA ASP A 125 12.47 -8.57 -15.90
C ASP A 125 12.32 -8.16 -17.38
N ASP A 126 12.77 -9.02 -18.29
CA ASP A 126 12.76 -8.80 -19.74
C ASP A 126 11.35 -8.58 -20.32
N ARG A 127 10.29 -8.93 -19.58
CA ARG A 127 8.89 -8.63 -19.98
C ARG A 127 8.64 -7.14 -20.11
N PHE A 128 9.33 -6.31 -19.33
CA PHE A 128 9.17 -4.86 -19.32
C PHE A 128 10.20 -4.20 -20.23
N PHE A 129 10.01 -4.39 -21.54
CA PHE A 129 10.85 -3.77 -22.57
C PHE A 129 10.68 -2.23 -22.62
N PRO A 130 11.56 -1.50 -23.33
CA PRO A 130 11.44 -0.04 -23.44
C PRO A 130 10.06 0.41 -23.94
N GLY A 131 9.41 1.29 -23.17
CA GLY A 131 8.06 1.81 -23.45
C GLY A 131 7.05 1.52 -22.34
N TRP A 132 7.34 0.55 -21.46
CA TRP A 132 6.60 0.37 -20.21
C TRP A 132 6.86 1.51 -19.24
N ARG A 133 5.89 1.82 -18.38
CA ARG A 133 5.97 2.87 -17.37
C ARG A 133 5.27 2.46 -16.08
N LEU A 134 5.83 2.85 -14.94
CA LEU A 134 5.14 2.79 -13.65
C LEU A 134 3.96 3.77 -13.68
N ASP A 135 2.76 3.29 -13.40
CA ASP A 135 1.51 4.05 -13.54
C ASP A 135 0.88 4.36 -12.18
N THR A 136 -0.32 4.92 -12.22
CA THR A 136 -1.02 5.59 -11.14
C THR A 136 -1.03 4.80 -9.84
N SER A 137 -1.29 3.49 -9.87
CA SER A 137 -1.40 2.68 -8.65
C SER A 137 -0.06 2.57 -7.91
N TRP A 138 1.06 2.51 -8.63
CA TRP A 138 2.39 2.54 -8.02
C TRP A 138 2.68 3.91 -7.37
N ILE A 139 2.29 5.00 -8.02
CA ILE A 139 2.41 6.36 -7.47
C ILE A 139 1.53 6.52 -6.23
N LEU A 140 0.27 6.06 -6.28
CA LEU A 140 -0.65 6.11 -5.15
C LEU A 140 -0.13 5.32 -3.94
N CYS A 141 0.44 4.14 -4.17
CA CYS A 141 1.12 3.36 -3.13
C CYS A 141 2.31 4.16 -2.56
N THR A 142 3.11 4.79 -3.42
CA THR A 142 4.28 5.57 -3.00
C THR A 142 3.91 6.75 -2.10
N VAL A 143 2.86 7.48 -2.48
CA VAL A 143 2.33 8.59 -1.68
C VAL A 143 1.74 8.06 -0.37
N SER A 144 1.06 6.91 -0.40
CA SER A 144 0.43 6.29 0.77
C SER A 144 1.45 5.96 1.87
N TRP A 145 2.49 5.18 1.56
CA TRP A 145 3.49 4.82 2.57
C TRP A 145 4.28 6.02 3.05
N SER A 146 4.50 7.03 2.19
CA SER A 146 5.19 8.27 2.57
C SER A 146 4.41 9.01 3.64
N LEU A 147 3.08 9.14 3.48
CA LEU A 147 2.21 9.75 4.49
C LEU A 147 2.19 8.92 5.78
N LEU A 148 2.08 7.60 5.68
CA LEU A 148 2.10 6.71 6.86
C LEU A 148 3.39 6.82 7.66
N VAL A 149 4.55 6.93 6.99
CA VAL A 149 5.84 7.12 7.65
C VAL A 149 5.92 8.49 8.31
N LEU A 150 5.46 9.55 7.64
CA LEU A 150 5.41 10.90 8.21
C LEU A 150 4.49 10.94 9.45
N ASP A 151 3.33 10.32 9.39
CA ASP A 151 2.40 10.22 10.51
C ASP A 151 3.00 9.43 11.68
N ALA A 152 3.67 8.30 11.40
CA ALA A 152 4.34 7.51 12.41
C ALA A 152 5.46 8.30 13.09
N VAL A 153 6.29 9.02 12.33
CA VAL A 153 7.33 9.92 12.87
C VAL A 153 6.71 11.04 13.69
N GLY A 154 5.60 11.63 13.22
CA GLY A 154 4.85 12.65 13.93
C GLY A 154 4.37 12.17 15.29
N ILE A 155 3.73 11.01 15.36
CA ILE A 155 3.24 10.41 16.61
C ILE A 155 4.40 10.11 17.57
N VAL A 156 5.49 9.52 17.06
CA VAL A 156 6.67 9.22 17.87
C VAL A 156 7.31 10.50 18.40
N SER A 157 7.45 11.53 17.57
CA SER A 157 7.99 12.82 17.98
C SER A 157 7.11 13.49 19.04
N ALA A 158 5.78 13.44 18.88
CA ALA A 158 4.84 13.96 19.87
C ALA A 158 5.01 13.26 21.23
N ALA A 159 5.28 11.95 21.24
CA ALA A 159 5.52 11.22 22.49
C ALA A 159 6.77 11.69 23.26
N PHE A 160 7.75 12.29 22.58
CA PHE A 160 8.97 12.81 23.21
C PHE A 160 8.89 14.31 23.53
N PHE A 161 8.19 15.10 22.70
CA PHE A 161 8.18 16.56 22.82
C PHE A 161 6.95 17.11 23.55
N VAL A 162 5.81 16.39 23.55
CA VAL A 162 4.58 16.88 24.18
C VAL A 162 4.57 16.47 25.66
N PRO A 163 4.41 17.43 26.59
CA PRO A 163 4.30 17.11 28.01
C PRO A 163 3.08 16.22 28.26
N SER A 164 3.18 15.30 29.21
CA SER A 164 2.06 14.43 29.58
C SER A 164 0.87 15.27 30.01
N GLU A 165 -0.30 15.04 29.41
CA GLU A 165 -1.57 15.54 29.94
C GLU A 165 -1.65 15.10 31.41
N GLY A 166 -1.74 16.06 32.35
CA GLY A 166 -1.71 15.79 33.79
C GLY A 166 -2.78 14.76 34.19
N ASP A 167 -2.46 13.89 35.14
CA ASP A 167 -3.38 12.83 35.58
C ASP A 167 -4.73 13.41 36.05
N TYR A 168 -5.81 12.70 35.75
CA TYR A 168 -7.10 12.99 36.37
C TYR A 168 -6.97 12.81 37.88
N GLU A 169 -7.21 13.88 38.64
CA GLU A 169 -7.39 13.74 40.09
C GLU A 169 -8.61 12.84 40.35
N LEU A 170 -8.40 11.75 41.07
CA LEU A 170 -9.49 10.90 41.55
C LEU A 170 -10.38 11.74 42.47
N ILE A 171 -11.67 11.89 42.12
CA ILE A 171 -12.63 12.59 42.99
C ILE A 171 -12.68 11.80 44.32
N PRO A 172 -12.40 12.43 45.47
CA PRO A 172 -12.41 11.73 46.74
C PRO A 172 -13.83 11.21 47.03
N ASP A 173 -13.94 9.94 47.39
CA ASP A 173 -15.21 9.33 47.79
C ASP A 173 -15.78 10.11 48.99
N ARG A 174 -17.06 10.51 48.91
CA ARG A 174 -17.77 11.12 50.04
C ARG A 174 -17.85 10.10 51.18
N ARG A 175 -17.19 10.42 52.29
CA ARG A 175 -17.30 9.70 53.56
C ARG A 175 -18.65 9.94 54.22
#